data_AF-A0A929IUJ8-F1
#
_entry.id   AF-A0A929IUJ8-F1
#
_cell.length_a   1.000
_cell.length_b   1.000
_cell.length_c   1.000
_cell.angle_alpha   90.00
_cell.angle_beta   90.00
_cell.angle_gamma   90.00
#
_symmetry.space_group_name_H-M   'P 1'
#
loop_
_entity.id
_entity.type
_entity.pdbx_description
1 polymer ?
#
loop_
_entity_poly.entity_id
_entity_poly.type
_entity_poly.pdbx_seq_one_letter_code
_entity_poly.pdbx_strand_id
1 'polypeptide(L)'
;MLLLPSTAAAADKYVFETGGAGALLLPVSDGWVPKIIPPSSGNPPTIWLKPGAGNSFSVLITPFTAGPTTPPDIGSPESMRRVVESFAADAVPHAVEDQLAVKPIGGENVGYVFSATDKSVVKRPVPPGEFLYITQGVVMVGKLFCNFTILTNERPSPEGEMA
;
A
#
# COMPACT_ATOMS: atom_id res chain seq x y z
N MET A 1 -6.44 15.98 36.18
CA MET A 1 -6.28 15.10 35.02
C MET A 1 -6.24 15.98 33.78
N LEU A 2 -5.05 16.31 33.29
CA LEU A 2 -4.89 17.15 32.09
C LEU A 2 -4.98 16.24 30.86
N LEU A 3 -6.04 16.42 30.08
CA LEU A 3 -6.13 15.93 28.71
C LEU A 3 -5.31 16.88 27.84
N LEU A 4 -4.19 16.40 27.30
CA LEU A 4 -3.48 17.09 26.23
C LEU A 4 -4.25 16.85 24.92
N PRO A 5 -4.62 17.89 24.16
CA PRO A 5 -5.14 17.70 22.82
C PRO A 5 -4.00 17.21 21.93
N SER A 6 -4.07 15.96 21.46
CA SER A 6 -3.26 15.50 20.34
C SER A 6 -3.71 16.28 19.11
N THR A 7 -2.95 17.31 18.75
CA THR A 7 -3.19 18.07 17.52
C THR A 7 -2.50 17.27 16.42
N ALA A 8 -3.28 16.57 15.60
CA ALA A 8 -2.77 16.00 14.35
C ALA A 8 -2.24 17.17 13.51
N ALA A 9 -0.92 17.22 13.32
CA ALA A 9 -0.30 18.19 12.42
C ALA A 9 -0.88 18.01 11.01
N ALA A 10 -1.17 19.12 10.33
CA ALA A 10 -1.73 19.09 9.00
C ALA A 10 -0.75 18.41 8.05
N ALA A 11 -1.06 17.17 7.64
CA ALA A 11 -0.26 16.42 6.68
C ALA A 11 -0.06 17.25 5.40
N ASP A 12 1.19 17.40 4.99
CA ASP A 12 1.51 17.99 3.69
C ASP A 12 0.83 17.17 2.59
N LYS A 13 0.18 17.85 1.64
CA LYS A 13 -0.48 17.18 0.52
C LYS A 13 0.54 16.99 -0.61
N TYR A 14 0.85 15.74 -0.91
CA TYR A 14 1.62 15.39 -2.09
C TYR A 14 0.70 15.21 -3.29
N VAL A 15 0.96 15.95 -4.37
CA VAL A 15 0.21 15.87 -5.62
C VAL A 15 1.00 15.04 -6.62
N PHE A 16 0.42 13.95 -7.10
CA PHE A 16 1.01 13.10 -8.13
C PHE A 16 0.20 13.14 -9.42
N GLU A 17 0.78 13.73 -10.47
CA GLU A 17 0.16 13.80 -11.80
C GLU A 17 0.22 12.43 -12.50
N THR A 18 -0.93 11.92 -12.92
CA THR A 18 -1.06 10.57 -13.50
C THR A 18 -0.99 10.56 -15.03
N GLY A 19 -0.42 11.60 -15.64
CA GLY A 19 -0.19 11.65 -17.09
C GLY A 19 -1.48 11.66 -17.92
N GLY A 20 -2.52 12.36 -17.46
CA GLY A 20 -3.78 12.57 -18.20
C GLY A 20 -5.03 11.99 -17.56
N ALA A 21 -4.89 11.15 -16.52
CA ALA A 21 -6.03 10.61 -15.76
C ALA A 21 -6.38 11.42 -14.50
N GLY A 22 -5.72 12.57 -14.31
CA GLY A 22 -5.88 13.47 -13.17
C GLY A 22 -4.68 13.44 -12.23
N ALA A 23 -4.90 13.88 -10.99
CA ALA A 23 -3.87 13.87 -9.95
C ALA A 23 -4.33 13.05 -8.75
N LEU A 24 -3.41 12.26 -8.17
CA LEU A 24 -3.62 11.61 -6.88
C LEU A 24 -3.12 12.57 -5.78
N LEU A 25 -4.02 12.91 -4.86
CA LEU A 25 -3.71 13.71 -3.68
C LEU A 25 -3.47 12.77 -2.50
N LEU A 26 -2.24 12.72 -2.01
CA LEU A 26 -1.88 11.91 -0.85
C LEU A 26 -1.59 12.83 0.34
N PRO A 27 -2.32 12.70 1.47
CA PRO A 27 -1.86 13.26 2.73
C PRO A 27 -0.59 12.50 3.13
N VAL A 28 0.51 13.22 3.31
CA VAL A 28 1.80 12.67 3.72
C VAL A 28 2.10 13.19 5.11
N SER A 29 2.23 12.27 6.07
CA SER A 29 2.56 12.61 7.45
C SER A 29 3.92 13.31 7.54
N ASP A 30 4.06 14.20 8.51
CA ASP A 30 5.32 14.88 8.78
C ASP A 30 6.48 13.90 8.95
N GLY A 31 7.61 14.22 8.32
CA GLY A 31 8.81 13.40 8.35
C GLY A 31 8.81 12.22 7.37
N TRP A 32 7.76 12.04 6.56
CA TRP A 32 7.78 11.11 5.43
C TRP A 32 8.37 11.80 4.20
N VAL A 33 9.21 11.08 3.45
CA VAL A 33 9.91 11.58 2.27
C VAL A 33 9.37 10.88 1.03
N PRO A 34 8.64 11.59 0.16
CA PRO A 34 8.16 11.04 -1.10
C PRO A 34 9.27 11.03 -2.16
N LYS A 35 9.27 9.98 -2.97
CA LYS A 35 10.11 9.84 -4.17
C LYS A 35 9.30 9.20 -5.29
N ILE A 36 9.47 9.67 -6.52
CA ILE A 36 8.90 9.01 -7.69
C ILE A 36 9.92 8.04 -8.27
N ILE A 37 9.53 6.78 -8.36
CA ILE A 37 10.23 5.78 -9.16
C ILE A 37 9.70 5.94 -10.59
N PRO A 38 10.59 6.17 -11.59
CA PRO A 38 10.18 6.37 -12.96
C PRO A 38 9.47 5.12 -13.52
N PRO A 39 8.64 5.28 -14.57
CA PRO A 39 7.93 4.15 -15.16
C PRO A 39 8.93 3.12 -15.70
N SER A 40 8.58 1.84 -15.59
CA SER A 40 9.31 0.72 -16.18
C SER A 40 8.47 0.06 -17.26
N SER A 41 9.04 -0.82 -18.08
CA SER A 41 8.34 -1.45 -19.21
C SER A 41 7.01 -2.10 -18.75
N GLY A 42 5.88 -1.47 -19.08
CA GLY A 42 4.53 -1.92 -18.74
C GLY A 42 3.92 -1.38 -17.44
N ASN A 43 4.66 -0.64 -16.61
CA ASN A 43 4.15 -0.06 -15.35
C ASN A 43 4.21 1.47 -15.35
N PRO A 44 3.18 2.16 -14.84
CA PRO A 44 3.22 3.59 -14.60
C PRO A 44 4.23 3.92 -13.48
N PRO A 45 4.57 5.20 -13.26
CA PRO A 45 5.48 5.59 -12.18
C PRO A 45 4.90 5.19 -10.82
N THR A 46 5.78 4.84 -9.88
CA THR A 46 5.43 4.45 -8.51
C THR A 46 5.80 5.55 -7.54
N ILE A 47 4.87 5.94 -6.67
CA ILE A 47 5.12 6.82 -5.53
C ILE A 47 5.71 5.96 -4.42
N TRP A 48 6.90 6.34 -3.95
CA TRP A 48 7.61 5.67 -2.87
C TRP A 48 7.73 6.59 -1.67
N LEU A 49 7.10 6.23 -0.56
CA LEU A 49 7.15 6.96 0.70
C LEU A 49 8.03 6.20 1.69
N LYS A 50 8.90 6.94 2.37
CA LYS A 50 9.82 6.43 3.40
C LYS A 50 9.86 7.35 4.61
N PRO A 51 10.31 6.88 5.77
CA PRO A 51 10.69 7.79 6.84
C PRO A 51 11.90 8.63 6.40
N GLY A 52 11.99 9.87 6.87
CA GLY A 52 13.12 10.76 6.62
C GLY A 52 14.44 10.29 7.25
N ALA A 53 14.36 9.39 8.23
CA ALA A 53 15.51 8.68 8.80
C ALA A 53 15.10 7.26 9.26
N GLY A 54 16.05 6.32 9.23
CA GLY A 54 15.83 4.94 9.67
C GLY A 54 15.17 4.04 8.61
N ASN A 55 14.58 2.93 9.05
CA ASN A 55 14.00 1.88 8.20
C ASN A 55 12.71 1.30 8.82
N SER A 56 11.86 2.16 9.38
CA SER A 56 10.62 1.72 10.03
C SER A 56 9.61 1.20 9.01
N PHE A 57 9.49 1.85 7.85
CA PHE A 57 8.59 1.44 6.78
C PHE A 57 9.06 1.79 5.37
N SER A 58 8.41 1.18 4.38
CA SER A 58 8.46 1.56 2.97
C SER A 58 7.09 1.37 2.34
N VAL A 59 6.49 2.44 1.81
CA VAL A 59 5.20 2.39 1.13
C VAL A 59 5.38 2.65 -0.36
N LEU A 60 4.91 1.74 -1.21
CA LEU A 60 4.89 1.87 -2.65
C LEU A 60 3.44 1.99 -3.12
N ILE A 61 3.14 2.97 -3.97
CA ILE A 61 1.81 3.18 -4.55
C ILE A 61 1.98 3.36 -6.05
N THR A 62 1.40 2.45 -6.82
CA THR A 62 1.44 2.47 -8.28
C THR A 62 0.01 2.67 -8.79
N PRO A 63 -0.34 3.89 -9.24
CA PRO A 63 -1.67 4.17 -9.77
C PRO A 63 -1.78 3.69 -11.21
N PHE A 64 -2.80 2.88 -11.50
CA PHE A 64 -3.11 2.42 -12.84
C PHE A 64 -4.41 3.04 -13.35
N THR A 65 -4.44 3.28 -14.66
CA THR A 65 -5.64 3.60 -15.41
C THR A 65 -6.15 2.36 -16.10
N ALA A 66 -7.48 2.23 -16.24
CA ALA A 66 -8.03 1.19 -17.10
C ALA A 66 -7.53 1.38 -18.54
N GLY A 67 -6.92 0.33 -19.08
CA GLY A 67 -6.42 0.28 -20.45
C GLY A 67 -7.10 -0.85 -21.25
N PRO A 68 -6.66 -1.08 -22.49
CA PRO A 68 -7.27 -2.08 -23.37
C PRO A 68 -7.27 -3.51 -22.82
N THR A 69 -6.33 -3.83 -21.94
CA THR A 69 -6.17 -5.16 -21.33
C THR A 69 -6.78 -5.25 -19.93
N THR A 70 -7.34 -4.16 -19.41
CA THR A 70 -7.95 -4.15 -18.09
C THR A 70 -9.33 -4.82 -18.16
N PRO A 71 -9.66 -5.75 -17.24
CA PRO A 71 -10.99 -6.37 -17.21
C PRO A 71 -12.12 -5.31 -17.18
N PRO A 72 -13.21 -5.49 -17.94
CA PRO A 72 -14.30 -4.52 -18.00
C PRO A 72 -14.97 -4.25 -16.64
N ASP A 73 -14.89 -5.20 -15.73
CA ASP A 73 -15.46 -5.17 -14.39
C ASP A 73 -14.48 -4.67 -13.32
N ILE A 74 -13.30 -4.18 -13.72
CA ILE A 74 -12.32 -3.59 -12.79
C ILE A 74 -12.97 -2.50 -11.94
N GLY A 75 -12.67 -2.49 -10.64
CA GLY A 75 -13.25 -1.55 -9.68
C GLY A 75 -14.55 -2.01 -9.03
N SER A 76 -15.17 -3.10 -9.50
CA SER A 76 -16.20 -3.78 -8.72
C SER A 76 -15.58 -4.47 -7.49
N PRO A 77 -16.33 -4.63 -6.38
CA PRO A 77 -15.81 -5.33 -5.21
C PRO A 77 -15.28 -6.73 -5.53
N GLU A 78 -15.96 -7.49 -6.38
CA GLU A 78 -15.56 -8.84 -6.76
C GLU A 78 -14.30 -8.88 -7.62
N SER A 79 -14.14 -7.96 -8.58
CA SER A 79 -12.91 -7.91 -9.40
C SER A 79 -11.72 -7.47 -8.57
N MET A 80 -11.89 -6.47 -7.70
CA MET A 80 -10.82 -5.98 -6.82
C MET A 80 -10.40 -7.05 -5.82
N ARG A 81 -11.35 -7.81 -5.25
CA ARG A 81 -11.04 -8.95 -4.38
C ARG A 81 -10.21 -10.01 -5.10
N ARG A 82 -10.59 -10.40 -6.33
CA ARG A 82 -9.86 -11.38 -7.13
C ARG A 82 -8.42 -10.95 -7.43
N VAL A 83 -8.19 -9.66 -7.69
CA VAL A 83 -6.84 -9.13 -7.90
C VAL A 83 -5.98 -9.34 -6.65
N VAL A 84 -6.51 -9.01 -5.46
CA VAL A 84 -5.78 -9.20 -4.20
C VAL A 84 -5.61 -10.67 -3.83
N GLU A 85 -6.58 -11.52 -4.15
CA GLU A 85 -6.46 -12.98 -3.99
C GLU A 85 -5.32 -13.55 -4.85
N SER A 86 -5.13 -13.03 -6.07
CA SER A 86 -3.98 -13.40 -6.91
C SER A 86 -2.66 -13.00 -6.25
N PHE A 87 -2.55 -11.78 -5.73
CA PHE A 87 -1.33 -11.33 -5.04
C PHE A 87 -1.05 -12.15 -3.79
N ALA A 88 -2.10 -12.48 -3.03
CA ALA A 88 -2.00 -13.33 -1.85
C ALA A 88 -1.51 -14.74 -2.23
N ALA A 89 -2.06 -15.35 -3.29
CA ALA A 89 -1.62 -16.66 -3.76
C ALA A 89 -0.13 -16.67 -4.17
N ASP A 90 0.33 -15.60 -4.83
CA ASP A 90 1.74 -15.43 -5.21
C ASP A 90 2.66 -15.22 -3.99
N ALA A 91 2.14 -14.64 -2.90
CA ALA A 91 2.89 -14.36 -1.68
C ALA A 91 2.99 -15.58 -0.72
N VAL A 92 2.02 -16.49 -0.71
CA VAL A 92 1.99 -17.68 0.18
C VAL A 92 3.32 -18.47 0.19
N PRO A 93 3.95 -18.78 -0.96
CA PRO A 93 5.23 -19.49 -0.96
C PRO A 93 6.37 -18.78 -0.24
N HIS A 94 6.25 -17.48 0.03
CA HIS A 94 7.25 -16.64 0.69
C HIS A 94 6.85 -16.23 2.11
N ALA A 95 5.62 -16.54 2.52
CA ALA A 95 5.06 -16.20 3.82
C ALA A 95 5.36 -17.26 4.89
N VAL A 96 5.29 -16.87 6.16
CA VAL A 96 5.22 -17.80 7.30
C VAL A 96 3.83 -18.44 7.38
N GLU A 97 2.79 -17.70 7.00
CA GLU A 97 1.41 -18.13 7.00
C GLU A 97 1.12 -19.08 5.83
N ASP A 98 0.43 -20.20 6.09
CA ASP A 98 0.04 -21.16 5.05
C ASP A 98 -1.09 -20.63 4.14
N GLN A 99 -1.85 -19.65 4.62
CA GLN A 99 -2.93 -18.98 3.90
C GLN A 99 -2.98 -17.51 4.31
N LEU A 100 -3.24 -16.65 3.32
CA LEU A 100 -3.31 -15.19 3.51
C LEU A 100 -4.76 -14.72 3.35
N ALA A 101 -5.33 -14.19 4.43
CA ALA A 101 -6.70 -13.71 4.43
C ALA A 101 -6.81 -12.36 3.70
N VAL A 102 -7.63 -12.33 2.64
CA VAL A 102 -7.98 -11.10 1.92
C VAL A 102 -9.15 -10.42 2.63
N LYS A 103 -8.97 -9.16 3.00
CA LYS A 103 -9.92 -8.34 3.76
C LYS A 103 -10.23 -7.04 3.03
N PRO A 104 -11.44 -6.47 3.17
CA PRO A 104 -11.70 -5.12 2.71
C PRO A 104 -10.85 -4.10 3.50
N ILE A 105 -10.45 -3.00 2.86
CA ILE A 105 -9.65 -1.96 3.54
C ILE A 105 -10.47 -1.05 4.46
N GLY A 106 -11.80 -1.11 4.39
CA GLY A 106 -12.71 -0.16 5.06
C GLY A 106 -12.85 1.17 4.32
N GLY A 107 -13.53 2.14 4.94
CA GLY A 107 -13.80 3.45 4.34
C GLY A 107 -14.79 3.44 3.17
N GLU A 108 -14.82 4.54 2.42
CA GLU A 108 -15.79 4.74 1.31
C GLU A 108 -15.34 4.12 -0.01
N ASN A 109 -14.05 3.83 -0.15
CA ASN A 109 -13.47 3.32 -1.40
C ASN A 109 -13.52 1.79 -1.46
N VAL A 110 -13.78 1.25 -2.65
CA VAL A 110 -13.67 -0.19 -2.89
C VAL A 110 -12.20 -0.57 -2.90
N GLY A 111 -11.79 -1.43 -1.97
CA GLY A 111 -10.42 -1.93 -1.91
C GLY A 111 -10.31 -3.16 -1.02
N TYR A 112 -9.28 -3.96 -1.30
CA TYR A 112 -8.95 -5.16 -0.54
C TYR A 112 -7.44 -5.20 -0.26
N VAL A 113 -7.07 -5.95 0.77
CA VAL A 113 -5.68 -6.09 1.22
C VAL A 113 -5.47 -7.46 1.86
N PHE A 114 -4.22 -7.93 1.86
CA PHE A 114 -3.74 -9.00 2.73
C PHE A 114 -2.47 -8.55 3.44
N SER A 115 -2.11 -9.25 4.53
CA SER A 115 -0.81 -9.09 5.19
C SER A 115 -0.13 -10.44 5.33
N ALA A 116 1.20 -10.45 5.23
CA ALA A 116 2.03 -11.64 5.37
C ALA A 116 3.32 -11.33 6.15
N THR A 117 3.90 -12.37 6.74
CA THR A 117 5.21 -12.32 7.41
C THR A 117 6.26 -12.98 6.51
N ASP A 118 7.34 -12.28 6.17
CA ASP A 118 8.42 -12.83 5.35
C ASP A 118 9.20 -13.91 6.11
N LYS A 119 9.10 -15.15 5.61
CA LYS A 119 9.75 -16.32 6.23
C LYS A 119 11.27 -16.30 6.13
N SER A 120 11.84 -15.53 5.19
CA SER A 120 13.28 -15.43 4.96
C SER A 120 14.01 -14.61 6.01
N VAL A 121 13.30 -13.72 6.72
CA VAL A 121 13.86 -12.83 7.74
C VAL A 121 13.37 -13.13 9.16
N VAL A 122 12.36 -13.98 9.34
CA VAL A 122 11.80 -14.28 10.68
C VAL A 122 12.80 -14.92 11.66
N LYS A 123 13.83 -15.62 11.17
CA LYS A 123 14.83 -16.33 12.00
C LYS A 123 16.17 -15.60 12.10
N ARG A 124 16.26 -14.35 11.63
CA ARG A 124 17.50 -13.57 11.62
C ARG A 124 17.21 -12.09 11.89
N PRO A 125 18.21 -11.29 12.28
CA PRO A 125 18.06 -9.84 12.27
C PRO A 125 17.68 -9.36 10.88
N VAL A 126 16.68 -8.48 10.79
CA VAL A 126 16.25 -7.88 9.52
C VAL A 126 17.36 -6.95 9.02
N PRO A 127 17.93 -7.19 7.81
CA PRO A 127 18.94 -6.30 7.25
C PRO A 127 18.40 -4.89 6.97
N PRO A 128 19.28 -3.88 6.91
CA PRO A 128 18.91 -2.55 6.45
C PRO A 128 18.25 -2.59 5.06
N GLY A 129 17.05 -2.01 4.94
CA GLY A 129 16.29 -1.97 3.70
C GLY A 129 15.40 -3.20 3.44
N GLU A 130 15.49 -4.24 4.28
CA GLU A 130 14.56 -5.37 4.30
C GLU A 130 13.48 -5.15 5.38
N PHE A 131 12.39 -5.92 5.28
CA PHE A 131 11.21 -5.78 6.13
C PHE A 131 10.63 -7.14 6.50
N LEU A 132 10.17 -7.28 7.75
CA LEU A 132 9.56 -8.52 8.25
C LEU A 132 8.11 -8.70 7.80
N TYR A 133 7.37 -7.61 7.65
CA TYR A 133 5.94 -7.65 7.32
C TYR A 133 5.67 -6.95 6.00
N ILE A 134 4.77 -7.56 5.22
CA ILE A 134 4.19 -6.97 4.03
C ILE A 134 2.68 -6.86 4.21
N THR A 135 2.13 -5.73 3.78
CA THR A 135 0.70 -5.52 3.58
C THR A 135 0.52 -5.03 2.15
N GLN A 136 -0.21 -5.77 1.32
CA GLN A 136 -0.36 -5.47 -0.09
C GLN A 136 -1.82 -5.54 -0.50
N GLY A 137 -2.24 -4.62 -1.37
CA GLY A 137 -3.62 -4.52 -1.77
C GLY A 137 -3.85 -3.64 -2.98
N VAL A 138 -5.13 -3.51 -3.32
CA VAL A 138 -5.59 -2.56 -4.34
C VAL A 138 -6.76 -1.76 -3.80
N VAL A 139 -6.82 -0.48 -4.18
CA VAL A 139 -7.91 0.44 -3.83
C VAL A 139 -8.31 1.30 -5.02
N MET A 140 -9.62 1.48 -5.20
CA MET A 140 -10.17 2.44 -6.15
C MET A 140 -10.09 3.85 -5.57
N VAL A 141 -9.54 4.79 -6.34
CA VAL A 141 -9.55 6.22 -6.03
C VAL A 141 -9.99 6.97 -7.29
N GLY A 142 -11.25 7.37 -7.33
CA GLY A 142 -11.88 7.91 -8.54
C GLY A 142 -11.82 6.89 -9.67
N LYS A 143 -11.07 7.20 -10.74
CA LYS A 143 -10.88 6.32 -11.91
C LYS A 143 -9.59 5.50 -11.87
N LEU A 144 -8.78 5.69 -10.83
CA LEU A 144 -7.52 4.98 -10.65
C LEU A 144 -7.77 3.76 -9.78
N PHE A 145 -7.17 2.63 -10.14
CA PHE A 145 -6.95 1.54 -9.20
C PHE A 145 -5.49 1.59 -8.77
N CYS A 146 -5.26 1.84 -7.49
CA CYS A 146 -3.94 2.00 -6.92
C CYS A 146 -3.51 0.67 -6.32
N ASN A 147 -2.48 0.05 -6.91
CA ASN A 147 -1.78 -1.05 -6.25
C ASN A 147 -0.85 -0.46 -5.20
N PHE A 148 -0.92 -0.95 -3.96
CA PHE A 148 -0.07 -0.49 -2.90
C PHE A 148 0.61 -1.64 -2.17
N THR A 149 1.79 -1.35 -1.65
CA THR A 149 2.55 -2.27 -0.79
C THR A 149 3.13 -1.46 0.36
N ILE A 150 2.89 -1.94 1.57
CA ILE A 150 3.42 -1.40 2.82
C ILE A 150 4.36 -2.46 3.37
N LEU A 151 5.61 -2.08 3.55
CA LEU A 151 6.63 -2.91 4.17
C LEU A 151 6.99 -2.30 5.51
N THR A 152 7.06 -3.10 6.57
CA THR A 152 7.37 -2.62 7.93
C THR A 152 8.05 -3.69 8.76
N ASN A 153 8.75 -3.25 9.81
CA ASN A 153 9.32 -4.12 10.84
C ASN A 153 8.47 -4.17 12.11
N GLU A 154 7.45 -3.33 12.19
CA GLU A 154 6.46 -3.33 13.27
C GLU A 154 5.25 -4.15 12.84
N ARG A 155 4.73 -4.98 13.75
CA ARG A 155 3.59 -5.84 13.44
C ARG A 155 2.40 -4.96 13.05
N PRO A 156 1.77 -5.20 11.88
CA PRO A 156 0.55 -4.47 11.53
C PRO A 156 -0.50 -4.67 12.62
N SER A 157 -1.06 -3.59 13.15
CA SER A 157 -2.21 -3.67 14.05
C SER A 157 -3.38 -4.35 13.31
N PRO A 158 -4.23 -5.12 14.01
CA PRO A 158 -5.50 -5.61 13.44
C PRO A 158 -6.38 -4.47 12.93
N GLU A 159 -6.19 -3.27 13.51
CA GLU A 159 -6.82 -2.01 13.15
C GLU A 159 -5.94 -1.27 12.15
N GLY A 160 -6.20 -1.51 10.87
CA GLY A 160 -5.91 -0.56 9.80
C GLY A 160 -7.07 0.42 9.58
N GLU A 161 -7.85 0.72 10.63
CA GLU A 161 -8.77 1.87 10.60
C GLU A 161 -7.91 3.12 10.78
N MET A 162 -7.61 3.76 9.65
CA MET A 162 -7.09 5.13 9.65
C MET A 162 -8.07 6.00 10.45
N ALA A 163 -7.57 6.55 11.55
CA ALA A 163 -8.20 7.67 12.27
C ALA A 163 -8.23 8.93 11.40
#